data_AF-A0A1Y6K9K0-F1
#
_entry.id   AF-A0A1Y6K9K0-F1
#
_cell.length_a   1.000
_cell.length_b   1.000
_cell.length_c   1.000
_cell.angle_alpha   90.00
_cell.angle_beta   90.00
_cell.angle_gamma   90.00
#
_symmetry.space_group_name_H-M   'P 1'
#
loop_
_entity.id
_entity.type
_entity.pdbx_description
1 polymer ?
#
loop_
_entity_poly.entity_id
_entity_poly.type
_entity_poly.pdbx_seq_one_letter_code
_entity_poly.pdbx_strand_id
1 'polypeptide(L)' 'MLYTLKSKAGELLKDKIAVEILEKYVPGITKNPLVTLAKQMPLEKILTLPQAKQAGITEEMLTKLLDEINARKK' A
#
# COMPACT_ATOMS: atom_id res chain seq x y z
N MET A 1 6.61 -9.08 11.55
CA MET A 1 7.24 -7.83 11.07
C MET A 1 6.15 -6.77 10.96
N LEU A 2 6.34 -5.61 11.57
CA LEU A 2 5.44 -4.47 11.44
C LEU A 2 5.74 -3.76 10.12
N TYR A 3 4.71 -3.53 9.30
CA TYR A 3 4.86 -2.71 8.11
C TYR A 3 4.84 -1.24 8.48
N THR A 4 5.67 -0.45 7.80
CA THR A 4 5.77 1.00 7.98
C THR A 4 5.82 1.70 6.62
N LEU A 5 5.77 3.03 6.59
CA LEU A 5 5.89 3.81 5.35
C LEU A 5 7.22 3.58 4.60
N LYS A 6 8.24 3.07 5.30
CA LYS A 6 9.54 2.70 4.72
C LYS A 6 9.55 1.30 4.10
N SER A 7 8.54 0.48 4.40
CA SER A 7 8.40 -0.86 3.82
C SER A 7 8.11 -0.75 2.31
N LYS A 8 8.58 -1.75 1.55
CA LYS A 8 8.33 -1.77 0.10
C LYS A 8 6.87 -2.13 -0.16
N ALA A 9 6.22 -1.43 -1.08
CA ALA A 9 4.85 -1.78 -1.47
C ALA A 9 4.73 -3.23 -1.97
N GLY A 10 5.79 -3.77 -2.59
CA GLY A 10 5.83 -5.16 -3.04
C GLY A 10 5.82 -6.18 -1.91
N GLU A 11 6.22 -5.82 -0.69
CA GLU A 11 6.10 -6.71 0.47
C GLU A 11 4.65 -6.81 0.94
N LEU A 12 3.89 -5.71 0.82
CA LEU A 12 2.45 -5.71 1.09
C LEU A 12 1.72 -6.52 0.01
N LEU A 13 2.09 -6.38 -1.26
CA LEU A 13 1.47 -7.14 -2.36
C LEU A 13 1.74 -8.65 -2.30
N LYS A 14 2.81 -9.06 -1.62
CA LYS A 14 3.10 -10.49 -1.36
C LYS A 14 2.28 -11.05 -0.21
N ASP A 15 1.70 -10.20 0.62
CA ASP A 15 0.93 -10.60 1.78
C ASP A 15 -0.56 -10.59 1.46
N LYS A 16 -1.21 -11.75 1.62
CA LYS A 16 -2.64 -11.91 1.32
C LYS A 16 -3.51 -10.98 2.17
N ILE A 17 -3.16 -10.77 3.44
CA ILE A 17 -3.92 -9.91 4.36
C ILE A 17 -3.79 -8.45 3.91
N ALA A 18 -2.57 -8.03 3.58
CA ALA A 18 -2.33 -6.68 3.09
C ALA A 18 -2.99 -6.41 1.75
N VAL A 19 -3.01 -7.39 0.83
CA VAL A 19 -3.73 -7.29 -0.44
C VAL A 19 -5.24 -7.17 -0.23
N GLU A 20 -5.83 -7.97 0.67
CA GLU A 20 -7.26 -7.88 0.97
C GLU A 20 -7.64 -6.49 1.49
N ILE A 21 -6.82 -5.93 2.39
CA ILE A 21 -7.03 -4.57 2.92
C ILE A 21 -6.81 -3.55 1.80
N LEU A 22 -5.73 -3.65 1.03
CA LEU A 22 -5.44 -2.77 -0.12
C LEU A 22 -6.60 -2.71 -1.12
N GLU A 23 -7.19 -3.84 -1.47
CA GLU A 23 -8.34 -3.90 -2.39
C GLU A 23 -9.62 -3.29 -1.78
N LYS A 24 -9.78 -3.28 -0.44
CA LYS A 24 -10.90 -2.57 0.21
C LYS A 24 -10.77 -1.06 0.11
N TYR A 25 -9.56 -0.53 0.27
CA TYR A 25 -9.36 0.92 0.22
C TYR A 25 -9.13 1.45 -1.21
N VAL A 26 -8.42 0.70 -2.06
CA VAL A 26 -8.22 1.02 -3.49
C VAL A 26 -8.59 -0.20 -4.33
N PRO A 27 -9.85 -0.31 -4.78
CA PRO A 27 -10.28 -1.44 -5.59
C PRO A 27 -9.52 -1.47 -6.92
N GLY A 28 -9.00 -2.65 -7.27
CA GLY A 28 -8.25 -2.85 -8.51
C GLY A 28 -6.78 -2.42 -8.45
N ILE A 29 -6.26 -2.04 -7.28
CA ILE A 29 -4.86 -1.65 -7.12
C ILE A 29 -3.91 -2.79 -7.54
N THR A 30 -4.20 -4.03 -7.18
CA THR A 30 -3.36 -5.18 -7.58
C THR A 30 -3.34 -5.43 -9.08
N LYS A 31 -4.37 -4.98 -9.80
CA LYS A 31 -4.50 -5.10 -11.26
C LYS A 31 -3.96 -3.87 -12.00
N ASN A 32 -3.61 -2.81 -11.29
CA ASN A 32 -3.13 -1.58 -11.89
C ASN A 32 -1.69 -1.76 -12.42
N PRO A 33 -1.41 -1.49 -13.71
CA PRO A 33 -0.06 -1.60 -14.27
C PRO A 33 0.99 -0.80 -13.48
N LEU A 34 0.59 0.33 -12.90
CA LEU A 34 1.46 1.20 -12.11
C LEU A 34 1.91 0.55 -10.79
N VAL A 35 1.16 -0.42 -10.26
CA VAL A 35 1.55 -1.15 -9.05
C VAL A 35 2.78 -2.02 -9.27
N THR A 36 2.99 -2.51 -10.50
CA THR A 36 4.23 -3.21 -10.86
C THR A 36 5.45 -2.29 -10.77
N LEU A 37 5.26 -0.98 -10.92
CA LEU A 37 6.32 0.00 -10.77
C LEU A 37 6.47 0.42 -9.30
N ALA A 38 5.34 0.67 -8.63
CA ALA A 38 5.29 1.05 -7.22
C ALA A 38 5.79 -0.06 -6.27
N LYS A 39 5.66 -1.35 -6.62
CA LYS A 39 6.07 -2.48 -5.76
C LYS A 39 7.55 -2.48 -5.38
N GLN A 40 8.42 -1.85 -6.19
CA GLN A 40 9.84 -1.75 -5.91
C GLN A 40 10.19 -0.53 -5.04
N MET A 41 9.25 0.40 -4.88
CA MET A 41 9.41 1.63 -4.11
C MET A 41 8.88 1.47 -2.68
N PRO A 42 9.45 2.22 -1.71
CA PRO A 42 8.84 2.35 -0.40
C PRO A 42 7.55 3.17 -0.46
N LEU A 43 6.63 2.93 0.47
CA LEU A 43 5.31 3.58 0.49
C LEU A 43 5.40 5.11 0.60
N GLU A 44 6.35 5.61 1.39
CA GLU A 44 6.64 7.05 1.51
C GLU A 44 7.01 7.69 0.16
N LYS A 45 7.72 6.97 -0.70
CA LYS A 45 8.05 7.47 -2.05
C LYS A 45 6.84 7.47 -2.95
N ILE A 46 5.94 6.49 -2.81
CA ILE A 46 4.70 6.44 -3.59
C ILE A 46 3.83 7.67 -3.29
N LEU A 47 3.76 8.11 -2.03
CA LEU A 47 3.04 9.34 -1.63
C LEU A 47 3.57 10.62 -2.31
N THR A 48 4.86 10.64 -2.66
CA THR A 48 5.45 11.78 -3.39
C THR A 48 5.08 11.79 -4.87
N LEU A 49 4.54 10.70 -5.40
CA LEU A 49 4.17 10.59 -6.80
C LEU A 49 2.80 11.26 -7.05
N PRO A 50 2.68 12.12 -8.09
CA PRO A 50 1.41 12.74 -8.45
C PRO A 50 0.30 11.72 -8.73
N GLN A 51 0.66 10.62 -9.40
CA GLN A 51 -0.27 9.54 -9.73
C GLN A 51 -0.85 8.83 -8.49
N ALA A 52 -0.11 8.76 -7.38
CA ALA A 52 -0.62 8.17 -6.15
C ALA A 52 -1.71 9.06 -5.54
N LYS A 53 -1.48 10.38 -5.53
CA LYS A 53 -2.49 11.36 -5.10
C LYS A 53 -3.72 11.35 -6.01
N GLN A 54 -3.53 11.23 -7.32
CA GLN A 54 -4.62 11.09 -8.29
C GLN A 54 -5.42 9.80 -8.09
N ALA A 55 -4.77 8.72 -7.65
CA ALA A 55 -5.43 7.48 -7.28
C ALA A 55 -6.08 7.52 -5.88
N GLY A 56 -6.06 8.66 -5.18
CA GLY A 56 -6.60 8.80 -3.84
C GLY A 56 -5.73 8.20 -2.73
N ILE A 57 -4.49 7.84 -3.02
CA ILE A 57 -3.54 7.31 -2.04
C ILE A 57 -2.94 8.48 -1.26
N THR A 58 -3.38 8.65 -0.01
CA THR A 58 -2.89 9.67 0.93
C THR A 58 -2.12 9.06 2.08
N GLU A 59 -1.33 9.88 2.78
CA GLU A 59 -0.55 9.43 3.94
C GLU A 59 -1.45 8.89 5.06
N GLU A 60 -2.59 9.54 5.29
CA GLU A 60 -3.58 9.11 6.28
C GLU A 60 -4.15 7.74 5.93
N MET A 61 -4.53 7.53 4.66
CA MET A 61 -5.03 6.26 4.18
C MET A 61 -3.97 5.16 4.32
N LEU A 62 -2.72 5.45 3.95
CA LEU A 62 -1.62 4.50 4.10
C LEU A 62 -1.33 4.16 5.55
N THR A 63 -1.39 5.14 6.45
CA THR A 63 -1.21 4.93 7.89
C THR A 63 -2.30 4.03 8.45
N LYS A 64 -3.57 4.33 8.16
CA LYS A 64 -4.72 3.48 8.54
C LYS A 64 -4.58 2.06 7.99
N LEU A 65 -4.18 1.93 6.74
CA LEU A 65 -3.97 0.64 6.09
C LEU A 65 -2.86 -0.16 6.77
N LEU A 66 -1.72 0.48 7.08
CA LEU A 66 -0.62 -0.16 7.78
C LEU A 66 -1.01 -0.60 9.19
N ASP A 67 -1.75 0.23 9.92
CA ASP A 67 -2.27 -0.10 11.25
C ASP A 67 -3.23 -1.29 11.21
N GLU A 68 -4.15 -1.33 10.23
CA GLU A 68 -5.10 -2.42 10.08
C GLU A 68 -4.40 -3.74 9.70
N ILE A 69 -3.41 -3.68 8.81
CA ILE A 69 -2.59 -4.86 8.46
C ILE A 69 -1.82 -5.36 9.70
N ASN A 70 -1.17 -4.45 10.41
CA ASN A 70 -0.39 -4.78 11.61
C ASN A 70 -1.29 -5.34 12.72
N ALA A 71 -2.51 -4.82 12.87
CA ALA A 71 -3.50 -5.32 13.82
C ALA A 71 -3.99 -6.74 13.46
N ARG A 72 -4.23 -7.03 12.17
CA ARG A 72 -4.60 -8.38 11.71
C ARG A 72 -3.46 -9.40 11.75
N LYS A 73 -2.21 -8.94 11.81
CA LYS A 73 -1.01 -9.81 11.94
C LYS A 73 -0.66 -10.19 13.38
N LYS A 74 -1.38 -9.65 14.36
CA LYS A 74 -1.19 -9.91 15.78
C LYS A 74 -1.91 -11.19 16.18
#